data_AF-A0A933BIH5-F1
#
_entry.id   AF-A0A933BIH5-F1
#
_cell.length_a   1.000
_cell.length_b   1.000
_cell.length_c   1.000
_cell.angle_alpha   90.00
_cell.angle_beta   90.00
_cell.angle_gamma   90.00
#
_symmetry.space_group_name_H-M   'P 1'
#
loop_
_entity.id
_entity.type
_entity.pdbx_description
1 polymer ?
#
loop_
_entity_poly.entity_id
_entity_poly.type
_entity_poly.pdbx_seq_one_letter_code
_entity_poly.pdbx_strand_id
1 'polypeptide(L)'
;MELPSADHANVEDLPIWINRKVREYSEPSRAGIPRGDTLPIPRPKFHASLSMLTYDSPACPELQQVADLVGRNYGLIAKWRNEDRFWQAASSGAEQFLNEWLPIFVSTSEQCASAKGNAREHLRKRLAHMIRRARASWGSFLVYRLIEEYEQILRDRTLTAETLRNLFQLLVSVSSPSMSKKLLARDVERISKRIAVRVKELTLEASEAGRKQDASALIELLAEMATAGIVLQAGLAAAPRNGR
;
A
#
# COMPACT_ATOMS: atom_id res chain seq x y z
N MET A 1 20.12 -28.78 -9.16
CA MET A 1 19.62 -27.41 -9.37
C MET A 1 19.59 -26.77 -8.01
N GLU A 2 20.71 -26.13 -7.63
CA GLU A 2 20.83 -25.47 -6.33
C GLU A 2 19.88 -24.28 -6.33
N LEU A 3 18.98 -24.23 -5.34
CA LEU A 3 18.14 -23.07 -5.13
C LEU A 3 19.08 -21.90 -4.81
N PRO A 4 18.95 -20.75 -5.50
CA PRO A 4 19.78 -19.58 -5.23
C PRO A 4 19.74 -19.28 -3.73
N SER A 5 20.93 -19.06 -3.15
CA SER A 5 21.12 -18.83 -1.72
C SER A 5 20.10 -17.82 -1.19
N ALA A 6 19.60 -18.06 0.01
CA ALA A 6 18.53 -17.36 0.68
C ALA A 6 18.83 -15.88 1.05
N ASP A 7 19.64 -15.18 0.26
CA ASP A 7 19.69 -13.71 0.15
C ASP A 7 18.42 -13.19 -0.55
N HIS A 8 17.28 -13.76 -0.20
CA HIS A 8 15.98 -13.25 -0.52
C HIS A 8 15.82 -11.94 0.24
N ALA A 9 16.17 -10.84 -0.43
CA ALA A 9 15.97 -9.47 -0.01
C ALA A 9 14.81 -9.38 0.99
N ASN A 10 15.17 -9.23 2.27
CA ASN A 10 14.21 -9.04 3.34
C ASN A 10 13.42 -7.80 2.93
N VAL A 11 12.15 -8.01 2.59
CA VAL A 11 11.25 -6.91 2.24
C VAL A 11 11.20 -6.04 3.48
N GLU A 12 11.80 -4.86 3.37
CA GLU A 12 11.94 -3.93 4.47
C GLU A 12 10.54 -3.54 4.94
N ASP A 13 10.32 -3.59 6.25
CA ASP A 13 9.07 -3.11 6.83
C ASP A 13 8.96 -1.61 6.67
N LEU A 14 7.74 -1.08 6.66
CA LEU A 14 7.54 0.36 6.61
C LEU A 14 8.23 1.09 7.78
N PRO A 15 8.13 0.66 9.06
CA PRO A 15 8.88 1.31 10.15
C PRO A 15 10.41 1.25 9.98
N ILE A 16 10.94 0.15 9.44
CA ILE A 16 12.40 -0.01 9.22
C ILE A 16 12.83 0.94 8.11
N TRP A 17 12.06 0.98 7.02
CA TRP A 17 12.26 1.88 5.89
C TRP A 17 12.21 3.36 6.31
N ILE A 18 11.23 3.75 7.14
CA ILE A 18 11.13 5.12 7.67
C ILE A 18 12.40 5.47 8.46
N ASN A 19 12.81 4.61 9.39
CA ASN A 19 14.01 4.86 10.20
C ASN A 19 15.28 4.98 9.35
N ARG A 20 15.40 4.15 8.30
CA ARG A 20 16.50 4.24 7.34
C ARG A 20 16.49 5.59 6.62
N LYS A 21 15.36 6.01 6.05
CA LYS A 21 15.24 7.29 5.32
C LYS A 21 15.48 8.49 6.24
N VAL A 22 15.03 8.43 7.49
CA VAL A 22 15.28 9.50 8.49
C VAL A 22 16.76 9.58 8.84
N ARG A 23 17.47 8.46 8.95
CA ARG A 23 18.92 8.43 9.19
C ARG A 23 19.69 9.00 8.00
N GLU A 24 19.32 8.60 6.79
CA GLU A 24 19.92 9.04 5.51
C GLU A 24 19.59 10.50 5.18
N TYR A 25 18.54 11.08 5.77
CA TYR A 25 18.17 12.47 5.54
C TYR A 25 19.30 13.43 5.93
N SER A 26 19.75 14.25 4.99
CA SER A 26 20.66 15.37 5.26
C SER A 26 19.84 16.65 5.34
N GLU A 27 19.82 17.29 6.50
CA GLU A 27 19.06 18.53 6.68
C GLU A 27 19.69 19.65 5.84
N PRO A 28 18.95 20.29 4.93
CA PRO A 28 19.51 21.34 4.09
C PRO A 28 19.96 22.52 4.95
N SER A 29 21.14 23.06 4.63
CA SER A 29 21.65 24.25 5.31
C SER A 29 20.75 25.45 5.04
N ARG A 30 20.57 26.30 6.06
CA ARG A 30 19.93 27.61 5.90
C ARG A 30 20.87 28.66 5.32
N ALA A 31 22.17 28.37 5.23
CA ALA A 31 23.15 29.33 4.73
C ALA A 31 22.82 29.71 3.28
N GLY A 32 22.61 31.00 3.04
CA GLY A 32 22.34 31.53 1.70
C GLY A 32 20.87 31.56 1.27
N ILE A 33 19.91 31.13 2.10
CA ILE A 33 18.48 31.24 1.78
C ILE A 33 17.98 32.64 2.19
N PRO A 34 17.47 33.47 1.25
CA PRO A 34 16.90 34.78 1.54
C PRO A 34 15.79 34.76 2.59
N ARG A 35 15.65 35.85 3.35
CA ARG A 35 14.52 36.01 4.27
C ARG A 35 13.22 36.08 3.45
N GLY A 36 12.29 35.17 3.73
CA GLY A 36 11.02 35.06 3.00
C GLY A 36 10.94 33.80 2.14
N ASP A 37 12.08 33.17 1.83
CA ASP A 37 12.09 31.94 1.07
C ASP A 37 11.75 30.72 1.93
N THR A 38 11.31 29.69 1.21
CA THR A 38 10.98 28.36 1.69
C THR A 38 12.09 27.79 2.58
N LEU A 39 11.88 27.81 3.90
CA LEU A 39 12.79 27.11 4.81
C LEU A 39 12.75 25.60 4.53
N PRO A 40 13.92 24.93 4.55
CA PRO A 40 13.98 23.49 4.43
C PRO A 40 13.26 22.81 5.59
N ILE A 41 12.73 21.61 5.33
CA ILE A 41 12.01 20.81 6.32
C ILE A 41 13.02 20.31 7.38
N PRO A 42 12.86 20.65 8.67
CA PRO A 42 13.76 20.14 9.70
C PRO A 42 13.64 18.62 9.85
N ARG A 43 14.71 17.91 10.25
CA ARG A 43 14.69 16.44 10.39
C ARG A 43 13.51 15.90 11.21
N PRO A 44 13.11 16.48 12.35
CA PRO A 44 11.94 16.00 13.10
C PRO A 44 10.63 16.12 12.32
N LYS A 45 10.47 17.17 11.52
CA LYS A 45 9.29 17.35 10.68
C LYS A 45 9.29 16.40 9.49
N PHE A 46 10.46 16.12 8.93
CA PHE A 46 10.64 15.07 7.93
C PHE A 46 10.29 13.69 8.49
N HIS A 47 10.81 13.34 9.68
CA HIS A 47 10.45 12.10 10.38
C HIS A 47 8.94 12.01 10.60
N ALA A 48 8.31 13.04 11.17
CA ALA A 48 6.87 13.09 11.37
C ALA A 48 6.09 12.92 10.05
N SER A 49 6.56 13.52 8.94
CA SER A 49 5.90 13.38 7.64
C SER A 49 5.94 11.94 7.13
N LEU A 50 7.04 11.23 7.32
CA LEU A 50 7.14 9.80 6.97
C LEU A 50 6.33 8.92 7.93
N SER A 51 6.26 9.26 9.22
CA SER A 51 5.40 8.56 10.19
C SER A 51 3.91 8.70 9.89
N MET A 52 3.49 9.69 9.07
CA MET A 52 2.12 9.73 8.57
C MET A 52 1.77 8.55 7.65
N LEU A 53 2.77 7.86 7.09
CA LEU A 53 2.55 6.63 6.32
C LEU A 53 2.03 5.49 7.19
N THR A 54 2.25 5.54 8.52
CA THR A 54 1.74 4.56 9.49
C THR A 54 0.51 5.06 10.26
N TYR A 55 0.19 6.35 10.18
CA TYR A 55 -0.94 6.94 10.92
C TYR A 55 -2.28 6.36 10.47
N ASP A 56 -3.18 6.06 11.42
CA ASP A 56 -4.47 5.36 11.21
C ASP A 56 -4.30 3.85 10.91
N SER A 57 -3.11 3.29 11.16
CA SER A 57 -2.87 1.84 11.13
C SER A 57 -3.11 1.20 12.51
N PRO A 58 -3.22 -0.14 12.60
CA PRO A 58 -3.28 -0.83 13.90
C PRO A 58 -2.06 -0.57 14.80
N ALA A 59 -0.87 -0.35 14.22
CA ALA A 59 0.35 -0.05 14.97
C ALA A 59 0.45 1.41 15.42
N CYS A 60 -0.21 2.33 14.72
CA CYS A 60 -0.19 3.76 15.02
C CYS A 60 -1.59 4.39 14.80
N PRO A 61 -2.61 3.99 15.59
CA PRO A 61 -3.97 4.50 15.43
C PRO A 61 -4.10 6.00 15.70
N GLU A 62 -3.23 6.58 16.52
CA GLU A 62 -3.41 7.94 17.01
C GLU A 62 -2.25 8.86 16.65
N LEU A 63 -2.57 10.15 16.46
CA LEU A 63 -1.57 11.17 16.11
C LEU A 63 -0.61 11.43 17.28
N GLN A 64 -1.04 11.13 18.51
CA GLN A 64 -0.17 11.19 19.69
C GLN A 64 1.02 10.24 19.57
N GLN A 65 0.83 9.04 19.03
CA GLN A 65 1.92 8.07 18.86
C GLN A 65 2.95 8.54 17.83
N VAL A 66 2.51 9.26 16.79
CA VAL A 66 3.43 9.94 15.86
C VAL A 66 4.25 11.00 16.60
N ALA A 67 3.61 11.76 17.49
CA ALA A 67 4.30 12.78 18.28
C ALA A 67 5.36 12.17 19.22
N ASP A 68 5.01 11.06 19.89
CA ASP A 68 5.91 10.33 20.78
C ASP A 68 7.11 9.73 20.03
N LEU A 69 6.86 9.09 18.87
CA LEU A 69 7.91 8.51 18.01
C LEU A 69 8.95 9.55 17.57
N VAL A 70 8.50 10.79 17.32
CA VAL A 70 9.33 11.88 16.80
C VAL A 70 9.94 12.72 17.94
N GLY A 71 9.50 12.54 19.19
CA GLY A 71 9.94 13.35 20.32
C GLY A 71 9.46 14.81 20.24
N ARG A 72 8.19 15.00 19.83
CA ARG A 72 7.55 16.31 19.69
C ARG A 72 6.19 16.32 20.36
N ASN A 73 5.66 17.51 20.66
CA ASN A 73 4.32 17.64 21.23
C ASN A 73 3.25 17.46 20.16
N TYR A 74 2.12 16.88 20.56
CA TYR A 74 0.94 16.66 19.70
C TYR A 74 0.52 17.92 18.93
N GLY A 75 0.44 19.07 19.61
CA GLY A 75 -0.01 20.32 18.99
C GLY A 75 0.85 20.77 17.81
N LEU A 76 2.15 20.47 17.84
CA LEU A 76 3.05 20.79 16.75
C LEU A 76 2.87 19.84 15.56
N ILE A 77 2.68 18.54 15.81
CA ILE A 77 2.34 17.58 14.75
C ILE A 77 1.00 17.95 14.10
N ALA A 78 0.00 18.29 14.91
CA ALA A 78 -1.31 18.74 14.44
C ALA A 78 -1.20 20.00 13.57
N LYS A 79 -0.31 20.94 13.93
CA LYS A 79 -0.01 22.13 13.13
C LYS A 79 0.66 21.74 11.79
N TRP A 80 1.69 20.90 11.82
CA TRP A 80 2.40 20.48 10.61
C TRP A 80 1.51 19.76 9.62
N ARG A 81 0.52 18.99 10.08
CA ARG A 81 -0.45 18.29 9.24
C ARG A 81 -1.33 19.24 8.41
N ASN A 82 -1.39 20.53 8.74
CA ASN A 82 -2.11 21.52 7.95
C ASN A 82 -1.21 22.23 6.93
N GLU A 83 0.05 21.82 6.80
CA GLU A 83 1.00 22.44 5.89
C GLU A 83 1.19 21.58 4.63
N ASP A 84 1.05 22.17 3.45
CA ASP A 84 1.19 21.45 2.18
C ASP A 84 2.54 20.77 2.03
N ARG A 85 3.63 21.44 2.44
CA ARG A 85 4.99 20.89 2.37
C ARG A 85 5.18 19.64 3.21
N PHE A 86 4.44 19.53 4.31
CA PHE A 86 4.47 18.34 5.16
C PHE A 86 3.87 17.15 4.42
N TRP A 87 2.74 17.35 3.74
CA TRP A 87 2.12 16.31 2.92
C TRP A 87 2.88 16.03 1.63
N GLN A 88 3.56 17.00 1.04
CA GLN A 88 4.47 16.78 -0.09
C GLN A 88 5.62 15.84 0.30
N ALA A 89 6.20 16.03 1.48
CA ALA A 89 7.24 15.13 2.00
C ALA A 89 6.69 13.72 2.27
N ALA A 90 5.52 13.62 2.92
CA ALA A 90 4.85 12.33 3.14
C ALA A 90 4.53 11.62 1.82
N SER A 91 4.01 12.36 0.85
CA SER A 91 3.68 11.90 -0.50
C SER A 91 4.88 11.34 -1.24
N SER A 92 5.98 12.11 -1.29
CA SER A 92 7.24 11.64 -1.90
C SER A 92 7.79 10.41 -1.17
N GLY A 93 7.63 10.36 0.15
CA GLY A 93 7.98 9.18 0.93
C GLY A 93 7.15 7.95 0.54
N ALA A 94 5.82 8.11 0.40
CA ALA A 94 4.94 7.03 -0.03
C ALA A 94 5.32 6.50 -1.42
N GLU A 95 5.55 7.39 -2.38
CA GLU A 95 5.97 7.04 -3.75
C GLU A 95 7.29 6.27 -3.73
N GLN A 96 8.31 6.75 -3.00
CA GLN A 96 9.59 6.04 -2.89
C GLN A 96 9.42 4.65 -2.26
N PHE A 97 8.65 4.55 -1.17
CA PHE A 97 8.42 3.27 -0.50
C PHE A 97 7.71 2.29 -1.43
N LEU A 98 6.65 2.72 -2.11
CA LEU A 98 5.90 1.87 -3.04
C LEU A 98 6.74 1.46 -4.24
N ASN A 99 7.57 2.36 -4.77
CA ASN A 99 8.51 2.05 -5.86
C ASN A 99 9.59 1.04 -5.46
N GLU A 100 10.02 1.02 -4.19
CA GLU A 100 10.95 0.02 -3.67
C GLU A 100 10.23 -1.31 -3.34
N TRP A 101 9.01 -1.25 -2.80
CA TRP A 101 8.31 -2.41 -2.23
C TRP A 101 7.46 -3.19 -3.26
N LEU A 102 6.71 -2.49 -4.12
CA LEU A 102 5.77 -3.13 -5.06
C LEU A 102 6.45 -4.04 -6.09
N PRO A 103 7.60 -3.67 -6.70
CA PRO A 103 8.28 -4.57 -7.62
C PRO A 103 8.66 -5.91 -6.98
N ILE A 104 9.04 -5.89 -5.69
CA ILE A 104 9.38 -7.11 -4.95
C ILE A 104 8.11 -7.95 -4.73
N PHE A 105 7.00 -7.32 -4.36
CA PHE A 105 5.71 -8.01 -4.20
C PHE A 105 5.24 -8.65 -5.51
N VAL A 106 5.23 -7.88 -6.60
CA VAL A 106 4.80 -8.35 -7.93
C VAL A 106 5.69 -9.49 -8.41
N SER A 107 7.02 -9.34 -8.33
CA SER A 107 7.95 -10.41 -8.73
C SER A 107 7.77 -11.68 -7.89
N THR A 108 7.59 -11.55 -6.56
CA THR A 108 7.32 -12.69 -5.68
C THR A 108 6.01 -13.38 -6.06
N SER A 109 4.99 -12.61 -6.45
CA SER A 109 3.71 -13.13 -6.92
C SER A 109 3.82 -13.89 -8.23
N GLU A 110 4.56 -13.37 -9.21
CA GLU A 110 4.78 -14.02 -10.51
C GLU A 110 5.60 -15.31 -10.36
N GLN A 111 6.61 -15.29 -9.50
CA GLN A 111 7.35 -16.50 -9.12
C GLN A 111 6.44 -17.52 -8.45
N CYS A 112 5.53 -17.08 -7.57
CA CYS A 112 4.56 -17.96 -6.91
C CYS A 112 3.59 -18.61 -7.92
N ALA A 113 3.18 -17.87 -8.95
CA ALA A 113 2.30 -18.38 -10.00
C ALA A 113 2.96 -19.49 -10.84
N SER A 114 4.27 -19.36 -11.10
CA SER A 114 5.04 -20.29 -11.95
C SER A 114 5.67 -21.46 -11.18
N ALA A 115 5.90 -21.31 -9.87
CA ALA A 115 6.52 -22.33 -9.04
C ALA A 115 5.64 -23.58 -8.82
N LYS A 116 6.28 -24.72 -8.52
CA LYS A 116 5.63 -26.00 -8.20
C LYS A 116 6.13 -26.54 -6.86
N GLY A 117 5.35 -27.44 -6.25
CA GLY A 117 5.71 -28.15 -5.01
C GLY A 117 6.11 -27.22 -3.86
N ASN A 118 7.18 -27.58 -3.15
CA ASN A 118 7.65 -26.88 -1.95
C ASN A 118 8.06 -25.42 -2.20
N ALA A 119 8.58 -25.10 -3.39
CA ALA A 119 8.96 -23.74 -3.74
C ALA A 119 7.74 -22.80 -3.78
N ARG A 120 6.63 -23.28 -4.36
CA ARG A 120 5.36 -22.51 -4.39
C ARG A 120 4.85 -22.24 -2.98
N GLU A 121 4.90 -23.25 -2.11
CA GLU A 121 4.47 -23.11 -0.73
C GLU A 121 5.31 -22.09 0.05
N HIS A 122 6.63 -22.09 -0.16
CA HIS A 122 7.52 -21.09 0.44
C HIS A 122 7.18 -19.66 -0.04
N LEU A 123 6.97 -19.47 -1.33
CA LEU A 123 6.60 -18.17 -1.91
C LEU A 123 5.23 -17.69 -1.42
N ARG A 124 4.24 -18.59 -1.28
CA ARG A 124 2.93 -18.27 -0.67
C ARG A 124 3.07 -17.81 0.77
N LYS A 125 3.87 -18.51 1.59
CA LYS A 125 4.15 -18.10 2.97
C LYS A 125 4.80 -16.72 3.02
N ARG A 126 5.72 -16.43 2.09
CA ARG A 126 6.36 -15.11 1.96
C ARG A 126 5.35 -14.01 1.60
N LEU A 127 4.50 -14.22 0.60
CA LEU A 127 3.44 -13.27 0.22
C LEU A 127 2.48 -13.01 1.39
N ALA A 128 2.03 -14.06 2.06
CA ALA A 128 1.15 -13.94 3.22
C ALA A 128 1.82 -13.15 4.36
N HIS A 129 3.13 -13.33 4.57
CA HIS A 129 3.89 -12.56 5.54
C HIS A 129 3.97 -11.07 5.13
N MET A 130 4.28 -10.76 3.86
CA MET A 130 4.30 -9.39 3.34
C MET A 130 2.95 -8.68 3.53
N ILE A 131 1.85 -9.33 3.16
CA ILE A 131 0.48 -8.80 3.33
C ILE A 131 0.17 -8.54 4.80
N ARG A 132 0.56 -9.46 5.70
CA ARG A 132 0.35 -9.30 7.14
C ARG A 132 1.08 -8.09 7.71
N ARG A 133 2.33 -7.87 7.29
CA ARG A 133 3.13 -6.69 7.70
C ARG A 133 2.53 -5.40 7.19
N ALA A 134 2.13 -5.37 5.91
CA ALA A 134 1.46 -4.22 5.31
C ALA A 134 0.18 -3.88 6.09
N ARG A 135 -0.68 -4.87 6.37
CA ARG A 135 -1.91 -4.69 7.16
C ARG A 135 -1.66 -4.15 8.57
N ALA A 136 -0.57 -4.57 9.22
CA ALA A 136 -0.26 -4.16 10.58
C ALA A 136 0.26 -2.72 10.67
N SER A 137 0.95 -2.23 9.63
CA SER A 137 1.74 -0.99 9.70
C SER A 137 1.29 0.11 8.77
N TRP A 138 0.58 -0.19 7.68
CA TRP A 138 0.22 0.83 6.68
C TRP A 138 -0.97 1.64 7.16
N GLY A 139 -0.77 2.95 7.19
CA GLY A 139 -1.78 3.96 7.46
C GLY A 139 -2.63 4.27 6.24
N SER A 140 -3.75 4.96 6.45
CA SER A 140 -4.73 5.23 5.38
C SER A 140 -4.11 6.01 4.22
N PHE A 141 -3.26 7.00 4.51
CA PHE A 141 -2.58 7.78 3.47
C PHE A 141 -1.73 6.91 2.52
N LEU A 142 -0.97 5.95 3.05
CA LEU A 142 -0.18 5.06 2.21
C LEU A 142 -1.06 4.10 1.39
N VAL A 143 -2.18 3.64 1.95
CA VAL A 143 -3.16 2.83 1.22
C VAL A 143 -3.77 3.62 0.06
N TYR A 144 -4.08 4.90 0.23
CA TYR A 144 -4.52 5.77 -0.88
C TYR A 144 -3.46 5.89 -1.98
N ARG A 145 -2.18 6.01 -1.62
CA ARG A 145 -1.10 6.06 -2.61
C ARG A 145 -0.91 4.72 -3.33
N LEU A 146 -0.99 3.60 -2.60
CA LEU A 146 -0.99 2.26 -3.20
C LEU A 146 -2.06 2.13 -4.25
N ILE A 147 -3.27 2.60 -3.92
CA ILE A 147 -4.45 2.60 -4.78
C ILE A 147 -4.18 3.33 -6.11
N GLU A 148 -3.52 4.49 -6.07
CA GLU A 148 -3.18 5.27 -7.27
C GLU A 148 -2.14 4.55 -8.12
N GLU A 149 -1.08 4.03 -7.50
CA GLU A 149 -0.04 3.23 -8.17
C GLU A 149 -0.60 1.94 -8.81
N TYR A 150 -1.59 1.34 -8.15
CA TYR A 150 -2.27 0.15 -8.63
C TYR A 150 -2.92 0.38 -10.00
N GLU A 151 -3.55 1.55 -10.20
CA GLU A 151 -4.16 1.89 -11.48
C GLU A 151 -3.12 1.99 -12.60
N GLN A 152 -1.93 2.49 -12.29
CA GLN A 152 -0.83 2.57 -13.25
C GLN A 152 -0.29 1.19 -13.59
N ILE A 153 -0.09 0.32 -12.58
CA ILE A 153 0.35 -1.06 -12.77
C ILE A 153 -0.62 -1.86 -13.66
N LEU A 154 -1.94 -1.65 -13.52
CA LEU A 154 -2.95 -2.31 -14.34
C LEU A 154 -2.95 -1.85 -15.81
N ARG A 155 -2.50 -0.62 -16.08
CA ARG A 155 -2.41 -0.05 -17.44
C ARG A 155 -1.15 -0.53 -18.17
N ASP A 156 -0.03 -0.58 -17.45
CA ASP A 156 1.29 -0.68 -18.08
C ASP A 156 1.79 -2.12 -18.24
N ARG A 157 1.18 -3.11 -17.57
CA ARG A 157 1.75 -4.46 -17.48
C ARG A 157 0.76 -5.57 -17.85
N THR A 158 1.29 -6.58 -18.54
CA THR A 158 0.65 -7.89 -18.70
C THR A 158 0.80 -8.69 -17.41
N LEU A 159 -0.16 -8.55 -16.49
CA LEU A 159 -0.17 -9.27 -15.23
C LEU A 159 -0.86 -10.63 -15.37
N THR A 160 -0.32 -11.64 -14.68
CA THR A 160 -1.01 -12.94 -14.58
C THR A 160 -2.25 -12.84 -13.69
N ALA A 161 -3.22 -13.74 -13.86
CA ALA A 161 -4.40 -13.81 -13.01
C ALA A 161 -4.05 -13.96 -11.52
N GLU A 162 -3.03 -14.77 -11.19
CA GLU A 162 -2.55 -14.94 -9.82
C GLU A 162 -1.92 -13.64 -9.27
N THR A 163 -1.19 -12.88 -10.10
CA THR A 163 -0.66 -11.57 -9.71
C THR A 163 -1.76 -10.57 -9.41
N LEU A 164 -2.79 -10.51 -10.25
CA LEU A 164 -3.97 -9.68 -9.99
C LEU A 164 -4.69 -10.10 -8.71
N ARG A 165 -4.84 -11.41 -8.47
CA ARG A 165 -5.41 -11.95 -7.23
C ARG A 165 -4.63 -11.53 -6.00
N ASN A 166 -3.30 -11.69 -6.00
CA ASN A 166 -2.45 -11.35 -4.85
C ASN A 166 -2.44 -9.84 -4.58
N LEU A 167 -2.37 -9.04 -5.64
CA LEU A 167 -2.47 -7.58 -5.54
C LEU A 167 -3.85 -7.16 -4.97
N PHE A 168 -4.94 -7.82 -5.38
CA PHE A 168 -6.27 -7.57 -4.84
C PHE A 168 -6.36 -7.97 -3.35
N GLN A 169 -5.79 -9.12 -2.99
CA GLN A 169 -5.70 -9.56 -1.59
C GLN A 169 -4.92 -8.57 -0.72
N LEU A 170 -3.82 -8.01 -1.23
CA LEU A 170 -3.09 -6.94 -0.56
C LEU A 170 -4.01 -5.75 -0.32
N LEU A 171 -4.66 -5.23 -1.38
CA LEU A 171 -5.54 -4.07 -1.29
C LEU A 171 -6.68 -4.28 -0.27
N VAL A 172 -7.35 -5.42 -0.31
CA VAL A 172 -8.42 -5.76 0.65
C VAL A 172 -7.86 -5.86 2.07
N SER A 173 -6.68 -6.46 2.25
CA SER A 173 -6.08 -6.67 3.57
C SER A 173 -5.65 -5.37 4.25
N VAL A 174 -5.15 -4.40 3.48
CA VAL A 174 -4.72 -3.10 4.01
C VAL A 174 -5.89 -2.11 4.15
N SER A 175 -7.00 -2.34 3.46
CA SER A 175 -8.22 -1.54 3.56
C SER A 175 -9.05 -1.96 4.79
N SER A 176 -8.54 -1.67 5.99
CA SER A 176 -9.24 -1.99 7.24
C SER A 176 -10.52 -1.15 7.43
N PRO A 177 -11.61 -1.72 8.00
CA PRO A 177 -12.84 -0.98 8.34
C PRO A 177 -12.65 0.17 9.35
N SER A 178 -11.52 0.20 10.05
CA SER A 178 -11.17 1.25 11.02
C SER A 178 -10.74 2.55 10.35
N MET A 179 -10.16 2.48 9.15
CA MET A 179 -9.70 3.67 8.43
C MET A 179 -10.88 4.53 7.99
N SER A 180 -10.76 5.86 8.09
CA SER A 180 -11.82 6.87 7.82
C SER A 180 -12.91 6.39 6.84
N LYS A 181 -14.00 5.86 7.41
CA LYS A 181 -14.99 4.97 6.76
C LYS A 181 -15.64 5.52 5.49
N LYS A 182 -15.58 6.83 5.24
CA LYS A 182 -16.30 7.47 4.13
C LYS A 182 -15.48 7.69 2.86
N LEU A 183 -14.21 8.08 2.96
CA LEU A 183 -13.40 8.30 1.76
C LEU A 183 -12.89 6.98 1.20
N LEU A 184 -12.31 6.11 2.04
CA LEU A 184 -11.77 4.82 1.58
C LEU A 184 -12.83 3.91 0.98
N ALA A 185 -14.05 3.89 1.51
CA ALA A 185 -15.14 3.08 0.95
C ALA A 185 -15.41 3.39 -0.52
N ARG A 186 -15.50 4.69 -0.86
CA ARG A 186 -15.76 5.14 -2.24
C ARG A 186 -14.58 4.86 -3.16
N ASP A 187 -13.36 5.08 -2.68
CA ASP A 187 -12.16 4.85 -3.48
C ASP A 187 -11.92 3.35 -3.70
N VAL A 188 -12.07 2.52 -2.66
CA VAL A 188 -12.00 1.06 -2.77
C VAL A 188 -13.08 0.51 -3.70
N GLU A 189 -14.31 1.04 -3.63
CA GLU A 189 -15.38 0.68 -4.57
C GLU A 189 -15.01 1.08 -6.01
N ARG A 190 -14.51 2.31 -6.22
CA ARG A 190 -14.09 2.81 -7.53
C ARG A 190 -13.00 1.91 -8.14
N ILE A 191 -12.01 1.52 -7.34
CA ILE A 191 -10.90 0.69 -7.79
C ILE A 191 -11.35 -0.74 -8.01
N SER A 192 -12.19 -1.29 -7.14
CA SER A 192 -12.77 -2.61 -7.32
C SER A 192 -13.54 -2.69 -8.63
N LYS A 193 -14.31 -1.64 -8.98
CA LYS A 193 -14.97 -1.51 -10.28
C LYS A 193 -13.97 -1.47 -11.45
N ARG A 194 -12.89 -0.69 -11.33
CA ARG A 194 -11.85 -0.60 -12.37
C ARG A 194 -11.09 -1.91 -12.56
N ILE A 195 -10.70 -2.58 -11.48
CA ILE A 195 -10.10 -3.91 -11.53
C ILE A 195 -11.09 -4.88 -12.19
N ALA A 196 -12.38 -4.85 -11.83
CA ALA A 196 -13.37 -5.73 -12.45
C ALA A 196 -13.53 -5.47 -13.96
N VAL A 197 -13.46 -4.21 -14.41
CA VAL A 197 -13.42 -3.89 -15.85
C VAL A 197 -12.18 -4.48 -16.49
N ARG A 198 -10.99 -4.27 -15.91
CA ARG A 198 -9.74 -4.80 -16.47
C ARG A 198 -9.71 -6.32 -16.51
N VAL A 199 -10.22 -6.99 -15.48
CA VAL A 199 -10.31 -8.46 -15.46
C VAL A 199 -11.28 -8.97 -16.52
N LYS A 200 -12.38 -8.26 -16.80
CA LYS A 200 -13.28 -8.58 -17.93
C LYS A 200 -12.58 -8.44 -19.28
N GLU A 201 -11.86 -7.36 -19.50
CA GLU A 201 -11.06 -7.15 -20.73
C GLU A 201 -10.06 -8.29 -20.92
N LEU A 202 -9.27 -8.61 -19.88
CA LEU A 202 -8.31 -9.71 -19.92
C LEU A 202 -8.96 -11.09 -20.13
N THR A 203 -10.17 -11.28 -19.60
CA THR A 203 -10.95 -12.53 -19.81
C THR A 203 -11.35 -12.66 -21.28
N LEU A 204 -11.79 -11.56 -21.89
CA LEU A 204 -12.15 -11.52 -23.31
C LEU A 204 -10.91 -11.78 -24.18
N GLU A 205 -9.81 -11.07 -23.93
CA GLU A 205 -8.52 -11.26 -24.62
C GLU A 205 -8.03 -12.72 -24.51
N ALA A 206 -8.16 -13.33 -23.33
CA ALA A 206 -7.79 -14.73 -23.11
C ALA A 206 -8.70 -15.70 -23.87
N SER A 207 -10.01 -15.43 -23.89
CA SER A 207 -10.99 -16.23 -24.61
C SER A 207 -10.76 -16.19 -26.13
N GLU A 208 -10.54 -14.99 -26.69
CA GLU A 208 -10.25 -14.78 -28.11
C GLU A 208 -8.94 -15.47 -28.53
N ALA A 209 -7.94 -15.47 -27.65
CA ALA A 209 -6.68 -16.18 -27.84
C ALA A 209 -6.77 -17.71 -27.61
N GLY A 210 -7.94 -18.26 -27.28
CA GLY A 210 -8.13 -19.68 -27.00
C GLY A 210 -7.53 -20.17 -25.66
N ARG A 211 -7.11 -19.26 -24.78
CA ARG A 211 -6.52 -19.55 -23.45
C ARG A 211 -7.61 -19.79 -22.40
N LYS A 212 -8.34 -20.90 -22.56
CA LYS A 212 -9.51 -21.23 -21.70
C LYS A 212 -9.21 -21.27 -20.20
N GLN A 213 -8.03 -21.75 -19.80
CA GLN A 213 -7.64 -21.83 -18.38
C GLN A 213 -7.46 -20.43 -17.76
N ASP A 214 -6.82 -19.51 -18.48
CA ASP A 214 -6.62 -18.13 -18.03
C ASP A 214 -7.97 -17.40 -17.90
N ALA A 215 -8.86 -17.56 -18.88
CA ALA A 215 -10.19 -16.97 -18.85
C ALA A 215 -11.00 -17.48 -17.65
N SER A 216 -10.93 -18.79 -17.34
CA SER A 216 -11.60 -19.37 -16.16
C SER A 216 -11.06 -18.79 -14.85
N ALA A 217 -9.74 -18.68 -14.70
CA ALA A 217 -9.11 -18.11 -13.50
C ALA A 217 -9.48 -16.63 -13.27
N LEU A 218 -9.61 -15.86 -14.36
CA LEU A 218 -10.04 -14.46 -14.29
C LEU A 218 -11.53 -14.33 -13.92
N ILE A 219 -12.38 -15.24 -14.37
CA ILE A 219 -13.80 -15.29 -13.97
C ILE A 219 -13.94 -15.61 -12.48
N GLU A 220 -13.14 -16.56 -11.97
CA GLU A 220 -13.09 -16.86 -10.53
C GLU A 220 -12.66 -15.63 -9.72
N LEU A 221 -11.64 -14.91 -10.18
CA LEU A 221 -11.21 -13.66 -9.55
C LEU A 221 -12.33 -12.60 -9.52
N LEU A 222 -13.10 -12.45 -10.60
CA LEU A 222 -14.27 -11.55 -10.60
C LEU A 222 -15.31 -11.95 -9.54
N ALA A 223 -15.54 -13.25 -9.36
CA ALA A 223 -16.47 -13.75 -8.34
C ALA A 223 -15.95 -13.50 -6.92
N GLU A 224 -14.64 -13.73 -6.69
CA GLU A 224 -13.96 -13.41 -5.42
C GLU A 224 -14.08 -11.92 -5.09
N MET A 225 -13.83 -11.06 -6.09
CA MET A 225 -13.93 -9.62 -5.96
C MET A 225 -15.35 -9.13 -5.67
N ALA A 226 -16.36 -9.70 -6.36
CA ALA A 226 -17.75 -9.38 -6.11
C ALA A 226 -18.15 -9.74 -4.67
N THR A 227 -17.72 -10.91 -4.20
CA THR A 227 -17.94 -11.37 -2.83
C THR A 227 -17.28 -10.44 -1.82
N ALA A 228 -16.02 -10.07 -2.04
CA ALA A 228 -15.30 -9.12 -1.18
C ALA A 228 -15.95 -7.73 -1.18
N GLY A 229 -16.43 -7.25 -2.33
CA GLY A 229 -17.17 -5.99 -2.44
C GLY A 229 -18.47 -5.99 -1.63
N ILE A 230 -19.22 -7.10 -1.66
CA ILE A 230 -20.42 -7.30 -0.83
C ILE A 230 -20.05 -7.25 0.66
N VAL A 231 -18.98 -7.94 1.06
CA VAL A 231 -18.50 -7.95 2.46
C VAL A 231 -18.09 -6.55 2.91
N LEU A 232 -17.38 -5.79 2.07
CA LEU A 232 -17.00 -4.41 2.36
C LEU A 232 -18.23 -3.51 2.52
N GLN A 233 -19.23 -3.63 1.63
CA GLN A 233 -20.49 -2.89 1.72
C GLN A 233 -21.28 -3.25 2.99
N ALA A 234 -21.36 -4.52 3.35
CA ALA A 234 -22.03 -4.99 4.56
C ALA A 234 -21.34 -4.47 5.84
N GLY A 235 -20.00 -4.49 5.89
CA GLY A 235 -19.23 -3.94 7.00
C GLY A 235 -19.42 -2.43 7.19
N LEU A 236 -19.57 -1.69 6.09
CA LEU A 236 -19.89 -0.27 6.11
C LEU A 236 -21.32 0.01 6.62
N ALA A 237 -22.29 -0.82 6.24
CA ALA A 237 -23.67 -0.71 6.70
C ALA A 237 -23.83 -1.04 8.19
N ALA A 238 -23.03 -1.98 8.72
CA ALA A 238 -23.06 -2.41 10.12
C ALA A 238 -22.30 -1.48 11.09
N ALA A 239 -21.55 -0.50 10.58
CA ALA A 239 -20.81 0.43 11.43
C ALA A 239 -21.79 1.31 12.26
N PRO A 240 -21.60 1.41 13.58
CA PRO A 240 -22.44 2.27 14.41
C PRO A 240 -22.38 3.70 13.87
N ARG A 241 -23.55 4.26 13.59
CA ARG A 241 -23.69 5.70 13.33
C ARG A 241 -23.39 6.38 14.65
N ASN A 242 -22.13 6.75 14.89
CA ASN A 242 -21.77 7.57 16.04
C ASN A 242 -22.67 8.81 15.99
N GLY A 243 -23.62 8.87 16.94
CA GLY A 243 -24.60 9.93 17.07
C GLY A 243 -23.89 11.26 17.23
N ARG A 244 -24.41 12.26 16.53
CA ARG A 244 -24.09 13.66 16.81
C ARG A 244 -24.67 14.05 18.16
#